data_AF-A0A382XBP9-F1
#
_entry.id   AF-A0A382XBP9-F1
#
_cell.length_a   1.000
_cell.length_b   1.000
_cell.length_c   1.000
_cell.angle_alpha   90.00
_cell.angle_beta   90.00
_cell.angle_gamma   90.00
#
_symmetry.space_group_name_H-M   'P 1'
#
loop_
_entity.id
_entity.type
_entity.pdbx_description
1 polymer ?
#
loop_
_entity_poly.entity_id
_entity_poly.type
_entity_poly.pdbx_seq_one_letter_code
_entity_poly.pdbx_strand_id
1 'polypeptide(L)'
;MLPWVHTTVSMKNILRPCCRFSLGKDNEEIKQDSEEDIKDKFKWLRKEMLAGNKVEQCNLCYQQEIYTPKGDRYPKSMRGESNHIWNLEVQNLTEDFDVLKSIELSLDNLCNLQCKMCDSLFSSKLYNRDAYLIEEFNKLNIVNKGRKPTKIPKQRIEFIKGLDIDWHALEQIKILGGEPTFSPNFPKLINFLLEHSEVENITIEIVSN
;
A
#
# COMPACT_ATOMS: atom_id res chain seq x y z
N MET A 1 -10.35 -4.22 -10.53
CA MET A 1 -10.73 -5.46 -9.86
C MET A 1 -9.67 -5.91 -8.85
N LEU A 2 -8.55 -5.18 -8.72
CA LEU A 2 -7.58 -5.34 -7.63
C LEU A 2 -8.10 -5.44 -6.17
N PRO A 3 -9.17 -4.74 -5.73
CA PRO A 3 -9.63 -4.76 -4.33
C PRO A 3 -10.12 -6.11 -3.75
N TRP A 4 -10.15 -7.16 -4.58
CA TRP A 4 -10.55 -8.52 -4.19
C TRP A 4 -9.38 -9.40 -3.78
N VAL A 5 -8.20 -9.13 -4.34
CA VAL A 5 -7.05 -10.03 -4.22
C VAL A 5 -5.78 -9.37 -3.74
N HIS A 6 -5.82 -8.07 -3.49
CA HIS A 6 -4.66 -7.29 -3.11
C HIS A 6 -4.96 -6.23 -2.07
N THR A 7 -3.96 -5.96 -1.25
CA THR A 7 -3.96 -4.83 -0.32
C THR A 7 -2.59 -4.15 -0.27
N THR A 8 -2.60 -2.88 0.10
CA THR A 8 -1.41 -2.11 0.46
C THR A 8 -1.46 -1.74 1.93
N VAL A 9 -0.44 -2.10 2.69
CA VAL A 9 -0.25 -1.70 4.08
C VAL A 9 0.73 -0.53 4.14
N SER A 10 0.19 0.69 4.24
CA SER A 10 1.01 1.89 4.38
C SER A 10 1.79 1.91 5.69
N MET A 11 2.77 2.82 5.80
CA MET A 11 3.61 3.01 6.99
C MET A 11 2.85 3.36 8.28
N LYS A 12 1.58 3.79 8.17
CA LYS A 12 0.71 4.16 9.30
C LYS A 12 -0.30 3.09 9.71
N ASN A 13 -0.10 1.83 9.32
CA ASN A 13 -1.06 0.73 9.48
C ASN A 13 -2.41 1.04 8.82
N ILE A 14 -2.38 1.75 7.67
CA ILE A 14 -3.59 2.03 6.89
C ILE A 14 -3.58 1.14 5.65
N LEU A 15 -4.63 0.35 5.50
CA LEU A 15 -4.97 -0.52 4.39
C LEU A 15 -5.55 0.29 3.23
N ARG A 16 -5.15 -0.09 2.01
CA ARG A 16 -5.64 0.46 0.74
C ARG A 16 -5.80 -0.68 -0.27
N PRO A 17 -6.74 -0.61 -1.21
CA PRO A 17 -6.86 -1.62 -2.27
C PRO A 17 -5.78 -1.50 -3.35
N CYS A 18 -5.03 -0.40 -3.37
CA CYS A 18 -3.83 -0.21 -4.19
C CYS A 18 -3.02 1.00 -3.70
N CYS A 19 -1.75 1.09 -4.11
CA CYS A 19 -0.86 2.17 -3.69
C CYS A 19 -1.30 3.57 -4.15
N ARG A 20 -2.05 3.67 -5.26
CA ARG A 20 -2.58 4.93 -5.81
C ARG A 20 -3.92 5.36 -5.21
N PHE A 21 -4.52 4.54 -4.35
CA PHE A 21 -5.83 4.82 -3.78
C PHE A 21 -5.73 5.96 -2.76
N SER A 22 -6.40 7.08 -3.04
CA SER A 22 -6.48 8.20 -2.13
C SER A 22 -7.54 7.93 -1.04
N LEU A 23 -7.13 8.02 0.22
CA LEU A 23 -8.04 7.98 1.36
C LEU A 23 -8.17 9.40 1.93
N GLY A 24 -9.40 9.82 2.23
CA GLY A 24 -9.68 11.12 2.83
C GLY A 24 -9.22 12.31 1.98
N LYS A 25 -9.26 13.50 2.59
CA LYS A 25 -8.63 14.72 2.06
C LYS A 25 -7.23 14.89 2.67
N ASP A 26 -6.34 15.62 1.99
CA ASP A 26 -4.93 15.83 2.42
C ASP A 26 -4.75 16.35 3.87
N ASN A 27 -5.78 16.99 4.43
CA ASN A 27 -5.76 17.58 5.77
C ASN A 27 -6.43 16.69 6.85
N GLU A 28 -7.03 15.57 6.48
CA GLU A 28 -7.71 14.67 7.42
C GLU A 28 -6.73 13.64 7.97
N GLU A 29 -6.65 13.56 9.30
CA GLU A 29 -5.87 12.52 9.95
C GLU A 29 -6.62 11.20 9.90
N ILE A 30 -6.07 10.24 9.15
CA ILE A 30 -6.62 8.90 9.04
C ILE A 30 -5.99 8.05 10.14
N LYS A 31 -6.85 7.47 10.99
CA LYS A 31 -6.45 6.53 12.02
C LYS A 31 -5.95 5.23 11.38
N GLN A 32 -5.07 4.52 12.08
CA GLN A 32 -4.72 3.16 11.69
C GLN A 32 -5.95 2.26 11.66
N ASP A 33 -5.95 1.29 10.75
CA ASP A 33 -6.99 0.27 10.68
C ASP A 33 -6.76 -0.85 11.70
N SER A 34 -7.78 -1.67 11.89
CA SER A 34 -7.69 -3.00 12.49
C SER A 34 -7.17 -4.02 11.47
N GLU A 35 -6.64 -5.13 11.97
CA GLU A 35 -6.24 -6.29 11.16
C GLU A 35 -7.44 -6.94 10.44
N GLU A 36 -8.63 -6.89 11.07
CA GLU A 36 -9.89 -7.43 10.55
C GLU A 36 -10.47 -6.60 9.39
N ASP A 37 -10.09 -5.32 9.29
CA ASP A 37 -10.64 -4.38 8.31
C ASP A 37 -10.31 -4.76 6.86
N ILE A 38 -9.31 -5.61 6.64
CA ILE A 38 -8.86 -6.03 5.30
C ILE A 38 -9.99 -6.61 4.44
N LYS A 39 -10.92 -7.35 5.05
CA LYS A 39 -12.05 -7.97 4.35
C LYS A 39 -13.12 -6.92 4.01
N ASP A 40 -13.55 -6.11 4.98
CA ASP A 40 -14.78 -5.33 4.85
C ASP A 40 -14.58 -3.85 4.48
N LYS A 41 -13.42 -3.24 4.78
CA LYS A 41 -13.17 -1.80 4.58
C LYS A 41 -13.46 -1.32 3.15
N PHE A 42 -13.19 -2.17 2.16
CA PHE A 42 -13.37 -1.85 0.74
C PHE A 42 -14.53 -2.58 0.08
N LYS A 43 -15.45 -3.17 0.86
CA LYS A 43 -16.68 -3.80 0.34
C LYS A 43 -17.53 -2.84 -0.47
N TRP A 44 -17.64 -1.58 -0.03
CA TRP A 44 -18.34 -0.54 -0.79
C TRP A 44 -17.72 -0.31 -2.17
N LEU A 45 -16.37 -0.30 -2.25
CA LEU A 45 -15.66 -0.09 -3.51
C LEU A 45 -15.92 -1.25 -4.47
N ARG A 46 -15.92 -2.48 -3.94
CA ARG A 46 -16.25 -3.67 -4.73
C ARG A 46 -17.66 -3.61 -5.29
N LYS A 47 -18.65 -3.16 -4.50
CA LYS A 47 -20.03 -2.91 -4.98
C LYS A 47 -20.08 -1.89 -6.12
N GLU A 48 -19.43 -0.74 -5.96
CA GLU A 48 -19.41 0.30 -7.00
C GLU A 48 -18.75 -0.21 -8.29
N MET A 49 -17.64 -0.96 -8.15
CA MET A 49 -16.94 -1.53 -9.29
C MET A 49 -17.76 -2.60 -10.03
N LEU A 50 -18.49 -3.46 -9.32
CA LEU A 50 -19.40 -4.45 -9.91
C LEU A 50 -20.59 -3.79 -10.61
N ALA A 51 -21.08 -2.67 -10.09
CA ALA A 51 -22.13 -1.86 -10.72
C ALA A 51 -21.63 -1.09 -11.95
N GLY A 52 -20.32 -1.08 -12.22
CA GLY A 52 -19.70 -0.31 -13.32
C GLY A 52 -19.57 1.19 -13.02
N ASN A 53 -19.75 1.60 -11.78
CA ASN A 53 -19.68 3.01 -11.37
C ASN A 53 -18.23 3.49 -11.26
N LYS A 54 -18.02 4.77 -11.60
CA LYS A 54 -16.73 5.43 -11.40
C LYS A 54 -16.67 6.04 -10.01
N VAL A 55 -15.57 5.80 -9.31
CA VAL A 55 -15.28 6.40 -7.99
C VAL A 55 -14.10 7.36 -8.08
N GLU A 56 -14.16 8.47 -7.35
CA GLU A 56 -13.13 9.52 -7.40
C GLU A 56 -11.72 8.99 -7.09
N GLN A 57 -11.61 8.05 -6.16
CA GLN A 57 -10.34 7.46 -5.70
C GLN A 57 -9.64 6.65 -6.79
N CYS A 58 -10.35 6.24 -7.85
CA CYS A 58 -9.79 5.52 -9.00
C CYS A 58 -9.51 6.43 -10.22
N ASN A 59 -9.67 7.75 -10.08
CA ASN A 59 -9.61 8.71 -11.19
C ASN A 59 -8.31 8.64 -11.99
N LEU A 60 -7.17 8.43 -11.31
CA LEU A 60 -5.88 8.26 -11.99
C LEU A 60 -5.85 7.09 -12.97
N CYS A 61 -6.54 5.99 -12.67
CA CYS A 61 -6.66 4.88 -13.62
C CYS A 61 -7.60 5.27 -14.76
N TYR A 62 -8.77 5.83 -14.47
CA TYR A 62 -9.72 6.26 -15.51
C TYR A 62 -9.08 7.23 -16.51
N GLN A 63 -8.24 8.17 -16.05
CA GLN A 63 -7.50 9.10 -16.89
C GLN A 63 -6.45 8.44 -17.78
N GLN A 64 -5.85 7.33 -17.35
CA GLN A 64 -4.91 6.58 -18.18
C GLN A 64 -5.65 5.72 -19.22
N GLU A 65 -6.78 5.15 -18.81
CA GLU A 65 -7.57 4.25 -19.65
C GLU A 65 -8.18 4.95 -20.87
N ILE A 66 -8.36 6.27 -20.86
CA ILE A 66 -8.81 7.02 -22.06
C ILE A 66 -7.84 6.90 -23.23
N TYR A 67 -6.56 6.63 -22.96
CA TYR A 67 -5.52 6.45 -23.96
C TYR A 67 -5.37 4.99 -24.40
N THR A 68 -6.25 4.10 -23.94
CA THR A 68 -6.27 2.70 -24.39
C THR A 68 -6.57 2.67 -25.90
N PRO A 69 -5.67 2.12 -26.73
CA PRO A 69 -5.92 1.97 -28.15
C PRO A 69 -7.21 1.18 -28.43
N LYS A 70 -7.96 1.59 -29.46
CA LYS A 70 -9.14 0.83 -29.91
C LYS A 70 -8.68 -0.55 -30.39
N GLY A 71 -9.28 -1.61 -29.83
CA GLY A 71 -8.94 -2.99 -30.15
C GLY A 71 -8.02 -3.65 -29.11
N ASP A 72 -7.45 -2.89 -28.18
CA ASP A 72 -6.76 -3.48 -27.04
C ASP A 72 -7.77 -4.16 -26.11
N ARG A 73 -7.46 -5.40 -25.74
CA ARG A 73 -8.28 -6.20 -24.82
C ARG A 73 -8.30 -5.59 -23.42
N TYR A 74 -7.20 -4.96 -22.99
CA TYR A 74 -7.00 -4.51 -21.61
C TYR A 74 -6.82 -3.00 -21.52
N PRO A 75 -7.51 -2.33 -20.57
CA PRO A 75 -7.31 -0.91 -20.32
C PRO A 75 -5.87 -0.60 -19.93
N LYS A 76 -5.27 0.43 -20.53
CA LYS A 76 -3.90 0.86 -20.21
C LYS A 76 -3.87 1.68 -18.93
N SER A 77 -3.87 0.99 -17.79
CA SER A 77 -3.64 1.56 -16.47
C SER A 77 -3.01 0.53 -15.54
N MET A 78 -2.49 0.98 -14.40
CA MET A 78 -2.00 0.07 -13.35
C MET A 78 -3.09 -0.94 -12.93
N ARG A 79 -4.35 -0.48 -12.84
CA ARG A 79 -5.48 -1.35 -12.51
C ARG A 79 -5.79 -2.34 -13.64
N GLY A 80 -5.78 -1.91 -14.89
CA GLY A 80 -6.03 -2.78 -16.04
C GLY A 80 -4.98 -3.89 -16.13
N GLU A 81 -3.71 -3.53 -16.03
CA GLU A 81 -2.58 -4.47 -16.01
C GLU A 81 -2.71 -5.46 -14.86
N SER A 82 -2.99 -4.98 -13.64
CA SER A 82 -3.11 -5.86 -12.49
C SER A 82 -4.31 -6.81 -12.62
N ASN A 83 -5.46 -6.35 -13.12
CA ASN A 83 -6.60 -7.25 -13.34
C ASN A 83 -6.28 -8.31 -14.40
N HIS A 84 -5.46 -7.97 -15.39
CA HIS A 84 -5.01 -8.92 -16.40
C HIS A 84 -4.10 -10.00 -15.79
N ILE A 85 -3.08 -9.59 -15.03
CA ILE A 85 -2.16 -10.51 -14.32
C ILE A 85 -2.93 -11.49 -13.44
N TRP A 86 -3.92 -10.99 -12.69
CA TRP A 86 -4.72 -11.80 -11.77
C TRP A 86 -5.96 -12.45 -12.41
N ASN A 87 -6.15 -12.28 -13.73
CA ASN A 87 -7.27 -12.81 -14.50
C ASN A 87 -8.66 -12.49 -13.90
N LEU A 88 -8.83 -11.33 -13.29
CA LEU A 88 -10.03 -10.97 -12.52
C LEU A 88 -11.24 -10.66 -13.40
N GLU A 89 -11.03 -10.42 -14.69
CA GLU A 89 -12.09 -10.02 -15.63
C GLU A 89 -13.01 -11.17 -16.04
N VAL A 90 -12.56 -12.42 -15.84
CA VAL A 90 -13.32 -13.63 -16.16
C VAL A 90 -13.78 -14.39 -14.90
N GLN A 91 -13.51 -13.84 -13.72
CA GLN A 91 -13.92 -14.42 -12.46
C GLN A 91 -15.34 -13.99 -12.10
N ASN A 92 -16.05 -14.87 -11.40
CA ASN A 92 -17.36 -14.56 -10.85
C ASN A 92 -17.20 -13.84 -9.50
N LEU A 93 -16.95 -12.53 -9.55
CA LEU A 93 -16.69 -11.69 -8.38
C LEU A 93 -17.99 -11.30 -7.66
N THR A 94 -18.00 -11.39 -6.32
CA THR A 94 -19.06 -10.84 -5.44
C THR A 94 -18.57 -9.56 -4.76
N GLU A 95 -19.36 -8.90 -3.91
CA GLU A 95 -18.84 -7.75 -3.13
C GLU A 95 -17.89 -8.14 -1.98
N ASP A 96 -17.71 -9.43 -1.72
CA ASP A 96 -16.84 -9.91 -0.65
C ASP A 96 -15.38 -9.92 -1.09
N PHE A 97 -14.47 -9.85 -0.11
CA PHE A 97 -13.05 -10.06 -0.38
C PHE A 97 -12.84 -11.53 -0.75
N ASP A 98 -12.06 -11.80 -1.79
CA ASP A 98 -11.87 -13.16 -2.29
C ASP A 98 -10.73 -13.84 -1.53
N VAL A 99 -9.48 -13.52 -1.88
CA VAL A 99 -8.30 -14.12 -1.27
C VAL A 99 -7.08 -13.24 -1.47
N LEU A 100 -6.18 -13.13 -0.49
CA LEU A 100 -4.98 -12.30 -0.67
C LEU A 100 -3.94 -13.00 -1.55
N LYS A 101 -3.90 -12.65 -2.84
CA LYS A 101 -2.85 -13.10 -3.77
C LYS A 101 -1.62 -12.19 -3.78
N SER A 102 -1.81 -10.91 -3.49
CA SER A 102 -0.75 -9.91 -3.59
C SER A 102 -0.79 -8.89 -2.47
N ILE A 103 0.36 -8.56 -1.88
CA ILE A 103 0.44 -7.50 -0.86
C ILE A 103 1.61 -6.58 -1.10
N GLU A 104 1.34 -5.28 -1.00
CA GLU A 104 2.37 -4.24 -0.94
C GLU A 104 2.48 -3.74 0.50
N LEU A 105 3.65 -3.80 1.12
CA LEU A 105 3.82 -3.38 2.51
C LEU A 105 5.00 -2.43 2.71
N SER A 106 4.76 -1.39 3.50
CA SER A 106 5.82 -0.53 4.01
C SER A 106 6.37 -1.12 5.32
N LEU A 107 7.36 -2.00 5.27
CA LEU A 107 7.75 -2.83 6.41
C LEU A 107 8.13 -2.02 7.67
N ASP A 108 8.94 -0.98 7.49
CA ASP A 108 9.50 -0.16 8.57
C ASP A 108 10.02 1.17 7.99
N ASN A 109 10.25 2.19 8.82
CA ASN A 109 10.90 3.44 8.40
C ASN A 109 12.38 3.50 8.78
N LEU A 110 12.94 2.45 9.39
CA LEU A 110 14.38 2.38 9.66
C LEU A 110 15.15 2.38 8.33
N CYS A 111 16.08 3.33 8.19
CA CYS A 111 16.86 3.53 6.97
C CYS A 111 18.28 3.97 7.32
N ASN A 112 19.24 3.60 6.48
CA ASN A 112 20.65 4.00 6.57
C ASN A 112 20.96 5.28 5.77
N LEU A 113 20.03 5.81 4.96
CA LEU A 113 20.21 7.01 4.12
C LEU A 113 19.29 8.19 4.49
N GLN A 114 19.62 9.36 3.96
CA GLN A 114 18.90 10.64 4.14
C GLN A 114 18.58 11.32 2.81
N CYS A 115 17.87 10.63 1.92
CA CYS A 115 17.53 11.15 0.58
C CYS A 115 16.78 12.49 0.65
N LYS A 116 17.13 13.44 -0.24
CA LYS A 116 16.53 14.80 -0.27
C LYS A 116 15.03 14.80 -0.50
N MET A 117 14.53 13.84 -1.28
CA MET A 117 13.11 13.70 -1.65
C MET A 117 12.27 12.96 -0.60
N CYS A 118 12.88 12.12 0.25
CA CYS A 118 12.18 11.41 1.31
C CYS A 118 11.83 12.35 2.47
N ASP A 119 10.94 11.90 3.35
CA ASP A 119 10.62 12.51 4.65
C ASP A 119 10.77 11.48 5.79
N SER A 120 10.51 11.92 7.01
CA SER A 120 10.62 11.13 8.23
C SER A 120 9.59 10.00 8.37
N LEU A 121 8.52 10.01 7.57
CA LEU A 121 7.63 8.85 7.49
C LEU A 121 8.36 7.65 6.86
N PHE A 122 9.25 7.91 5.89
CA PHE A 122 9.96 6.85 5.16
C PHE A 122 11.44 6.70 5.54
N SER A 123 12.04 7.61 6.31
CA SER A 123 13.38 7.40 6.86
C SER A 123 13.51 7.99 8.26
N SER A 124 13.79 7.13 9.24
CA SER A 124 13.98 7.51 10.64
C SER A 124 15.12 8.52 10.85
N LYS A 125 16.10 8.56 9.94
CA LYS A 125 17.21 9.54 9.94
C LYS A 125 16.76 10.95 9.60
N LEU A 126 15.57 11.13 9.03
CA LEU A 126 15.08 12.43 8.56
C LEU A 126 14.26 13.19 9.60
N TYR A 127 14.00 12.61 10.78
CA TYR A 127 13.17 13.23 11.82
C TYR A 127 13.67 14.63 12.20
N ASN A 128 14.94 14.77 12.57
CA ASN A 128 15.51 16.06 13.00
C ASN A 128 15.55 17.07 11.85
N ARG A 129 15.81 16.60 10.62
CA ARG A 129 15.80 17.44 9.42
C ARG A 129 14.40 18.00 9.17
N ASP A 130 13.38 17.16 9.25
CA ASP A 130 11.99 17.58 9.03
C ASP A 130 11.52 18.52 10.14
N ALA A 131 11.88 18.25 11.40
CA ALA A 131 11.60 19.14 12.52
C ALA A 131 12.23 20.53 12.32
N TYR A 132 13.51 20.58 11.94
CA TYR A 132 14.22 21.82 11.63
C TYR A 132 13.57 22.58 10.47
N LEU A 133 13.28 21.91 9.36
CA LEU A 133 12.68 22.56 8.18
C LEU A 133 11.31 23.17 8.47
N ILE A 134 10.52 22.56 9.35
CA ILE A 134 9.23 23.11 9.77
C ILE A 134 9.42 24.39 10.59
N GLU A 135 10.38 24.38 11.50
CA GLU A 135 10.71 25.58 12.28
C GLU A 135 11.13 26.73 11.36
N GLU A 136 11.98 26.46 10.37
CA GLU A 136 12.43 27.46 9.39
C GLU A 136 11.30 27.93 8.46
N PHE A 137 10.45 27.03 7.98
CA PHE A 137 9.29 27.41 7.16
C PHE A 137 8.31 28.29 7.95
N ASN A 138 8.09 28.01 9.23
CA ASN A 138 7.26 28.83 10.09
C ASN A 138 7.86 30.23 10.28
N LYS A 139 9.19 30.35 10.51
CA LYS A 139 9.87 31.65 10.61
C LYS A 139 9.71 32.50 9.35
N LEU A 140 9.66 31.85 8.19
CA LEU A 140 9.57 32.49 6.87
C LEU A 140 8.13 32.65 6.37
N ASN A 141 7.10 32.26 7.14
CA ASN A 141 5.70 32.21 6.71
C ASN A 141 5.47 31.41 5.42
N ILE A 142 6.28 30.36 5.21
CA ILE A 142 6.15 29.45 4.06
C ILE A 142 5.18 28.34 4.45
N VAL A 143 4.13 28.14 3.64
CA VAL A 143 3.21 27.03 3.83
C VAL A 143 3.95 25.70 3.63
N ASN A 144 4.05 24.92 4.70
CA ASN A 144 4.65 23.61 4.67
C ASN A 144 3.73 22.62 3.92
N LYS A 145 4.13 22.22 2.72
CA LYS A 145 3.39 21.30 1.85
C LYS A 145 3.68 19.82 2.14
N GLY A 146 3.65 19.42 3.41
CA GLY A 146 3.53 18.00 3.76
C GLY A 146 4.71 17.37 4.51
N ARG A 147 5.75 18.12 4.91
CA ARG A 147 6.77 17.55 5.81
C ARG A 147 6.25 17.60 7.24
N LYS A 148 6.04 16.46 7.89
CA LYS A 148 5.70 16.40 9.31
C LYS A 148 6.65 15.42 9.99
N PRO A 149 7.27 15.75 11.14
CA PRO A 149 8.14 14.82 11.84
C PRO A 149 7.24 13.70 12.32
N THR A 150 7.32 12.55 11.65
CA THR A 150 6.34 11.49 11.84
C THR A 150 7.00 10.33 12.57
N LYS A 151 6.33 9.87 13.63
CA LYS A 151 6.63 8.58 14.24
C LYS A 151 5.69 7.54 13.65
N ILE A 152 6.23 6.36 13.39
CA ILE A 152 5.45 5.22 12.89
C ILE A 152 4.89 4.41 14.07
N PRO A 153 3.83 3.62 13.87
CA PRO A 153 3.34 2.68 14.88
C PRO A 153 4.45 1.77 15.39
N LYS A 154 4.48 1.47 16.70
CA LYS A 154 5.54 0.63 17.30
C LYS A 154 5.45 -0.85 16.90
N GLN A 155 4.24 -1.32 16.61
CA GLN A 155 3.92 -2.74 16.37
C GLN A 155 3.67 -3.00 14.88
N ARG A 156 4.60 -2.58 14.02
CA ARG A 156 4.43 -2.70 12.56
C ARG A 156 4.37 -4.14 12.09
N ILE A 157 5.31 -4.94 12.56
CA ILE A 157 5.43 -6.33 12.11
C ILE A 157 4.29 -7.16 12.70
N GLU A 158 3.88 -6.87 13.94
CA GLU A 158 2.75 -7.52 14.59
C GLU A 158 1.46 -7.22 13.83
N PHE A 159 1.20 -5.96 13.44
CA PHE A 159 0.05 -5.61 12.60
C PHE A 159 0.04 -6.36 11.27
N ILE A 160 1.19 -6.47 10.59
CA ILE A 160 1.29 -7.20 9.32
C ILE A 160 1.00 -8.69 9.54
N LYS A 161 1.57 -9.30 10.58
CA LYS A 161 1.37 -10.72 10.90
C LYS A 161 -0.06 -11.03 11.37
N GLY A 162 -0.73 -10.04 11.97
CA GLY A 162 -2.08 -10.19 12.51
C GLY A 162 -3.20 -10.01 11.49
N LEU A 163 -2.91 -9.56 10.26
CA LEU A 163 -3.94 -9.41 9.21
C LEU A 163 -4.79 -10.67 9.09
N ASP A 164 -6.11 -10.52 9.23
CA ASP A 164 -7.07 -11.62 9.22
C ASP A 164 -7.33 -12.09 7.78
N ILE A 165 -6.38 -12.86 7.25
CA ILE A 165 -6.37 -13.40 5.89
C ILE A 165 -5.68 -14.75 5.85
N ASP A 166 -6.02 -15.53 4.82
CA ASP A 166 -5.28 -16.73 4.47
C ASP A 166 -4.00 -16.36 3.69
N TRP A 167 -2.85 -16.66 4.28
CA TRP A 167 -1.53 -16.39 3.71
C TRP A 167 -1.05 -17.51 2.75
N HIS A 168 -1.70 -18.69 2.72
CA HIS A 168 -1.32 -19.79 1.83
C HIS A 168 -1.55 -19.47 0.35
N ALA A 169 -2.51 -18.61 0.05
CA ALA A 169 -2.83 -18.17 -1.30
C ALA A 169 -1.99 -16.98 -1.79
N LEU A 170 -1.03 -16.51 -1.00
CA LEU A 170 -0.15 -15.42 -1.38
C LEU A 170 0.77 -15.86 -2.52
N GLU A 171 0.78 -15.07 -3.60
CA GLU A 171 1.61 -15.31 -4.79
C GLU A 171 2.66 -14.20 -4.96
N GLN A 172 2.40 -12.99 -4.45
CA GLN A 172 3.32 -11.86 -4.59
C GLN A 172 3.38 -11.00 -3.32
N ILE A 173 4.60 -10.65 -2.91
CA ILE A 173 4.84 -9.66 -1.86
C ILE A 173 5.83 -8.60 -2.34
N LYS A 174 5.42 -7.34 -2.22
CA LYS A 174 6.27 -6.19 -2.50
C LYS A 174 6.61 -5.47 -1.21
N ILE A 175 7.89 -5.47 -0.87
CA ILE A 175 8.43 -4.94 0.38
C ILE A 175 9.06 -3.57 0.10
N LEU A 176 8.46 -2.54 0.67
CA LEU A 176 8.94 -1.16 0.66
C LEU A 176 9.19 -0.67 2.10
N GLY A 177 9.60 0.58 2.23
CA GLY A 177 9.70 1.28 3.51
C GLY A 177 10.87 2.24 3.50
N GLY A 178 11.60 2.28 4.61
CA GLY A 178 12.93 2.87 4.68
C GLY A 178 13.92 2.05 3.88
N GLU A 179 14.76 1.27 4.57
CA GLU A 179 15.60 0.29 3.91
C GLU A 179 15.22 -1.11 4.41
N PRO A 180 14.44 -1.89 3.64
CA PRO A 180 14.00 -3.22 4.05
C PRO A 180 15.14 -4.12 4.53
N THR A 181 16.29 -4.11 3.84
CA THR A 181 17.44 -4.97 4.17
C THR A 181 18.15 -4.55 5.47
N PHE A 182 17.89 -3.33 5.95
CA PHE A 182 18.43 -2.79 7.20
C PHE A 182 17.44 -2.94 8.38
N SER A 183 16.16 -3.23 8.11
CA SER A 183 15.14 -3.36 9.16
C SER A 183 15.24 -4.68 9.92
N PRO A 184 15.17 -4.68 11.27
CA PRO A 184 15.07 -5.90 12.05
C PRO A 184 13.75 -6.65 11.84
N ASN A 185 12.75 -6.02 11.20
CA ASN A 185 11.48 -6.67 10.88
C ASN A 185 11.54 -7.50 9.60
N PHE A 186 12.56 -7.33 8.77
CA PHE A 186 12.71 -8.10 7.53
C PHE A 186 12.88 -9.59 7.80
N PRO A 187 13.87 -10.05 8.60
CA PRO A 187 13.96 -11.48 8.93
C PRO A 187 12.72 -12.00 9.66
N LYS A 188 12.04 -11.17 10.46
CA LYS A 188 10.79 -11.57 11.14
C LYS A 188 9.63 -11.81 10.17
N LEU A 189 9.57 -11.03 9.07
CA LEU A 189 8.59 -11.22 8.01
C LEU A 189 8.91 -12.49 7.23
N ILE A 190 10.17 -12.71 6.86
CA ILE A 190 10.59 -13.93 6.14
C ILE A 190 10.26 -15.18 6.97
N ASN A 191 10.60 -15.21 8.26
CA ASN A 191 10.26 -16.34 9.13
C ASN A 191 8.75 -16.58 9.21
N PHE A 192 7.95 -15.51 9.28
CA PHE A 192 6.50 -15.64 9.29
C PHE A 192 5.96 -16.25 7.98
N LEU A 193 6.46 -15.81 6.83
CA LEU A 193 6.06 -16.37 5.53
C LEU A 193 6.45 -17.85 5.43
N LEU A 194 7.64 -18.24 5.89
CA LEU A 194 8.07 -19.64 5.94
C LEU A 194 7.14 -20.52 6.79
N GLU A 195 6.50 -19.95 7.81
CA GLU A 195 5.61 -20.68 8.74
C GLU A 195 4.14 -20.69 8.30
N HIS A 196 3.68 -19.69 7.54
CA HIS A 196 2.25 -19.43 7.30
C HIS A 196 1.87 -19.35 5.82
N SER A 197 2.80 -19.61 4.89
CA SER A 197 2.53 -19.52 3.45
C SER A 197 3.26 -20.57 2.64
N GLU A 198 2.79 -20.81 1.41
CA GLU A 198 3.46 -21.69 0.44
C GLU A 198 4.58 -20.92 -0.27
N VAL A 199 5.74 -20.78 0.38
CA VAL A 199 6.84 -19.92 -0.09
C VAL A 199 7.36 -20.24 -1.50
N GLU A 200 7.18 -21.47 -1.97
CA GLU A 200 7.53 -21.89 -3.34
C GLU A 200 6.70 -21.14 -4.41
N ASN A 201 5.51 -20.66 -4.04
CA ASN A 201 4.60 -19.93 -4.91
C ASN A 201 4.74 -18.40 -4.79
N ILE A 202 5.57 -17.91 -3.86
CA ILE A 202 5.68 -16.47 -3.57
C ILE A 202 6.84 -15.84 -4.36
N THR A 203 6.52 -14.81 -5.13
CA THR A 203 7.50 -13.86 -5.65
C THR A 203 7.71 -12.71 -4.68
N ILE A 204 8.94 -12.53 -4.19
CA ILE A 204 9.34 -11.42 -3.32
C ILE A 204 10.01 -10.32 -4.15
N GLU A 205 9.38 -9.14 -4.19
CA GLU A 205 9.98 -7.91 -4.72
C GLU A 205 10.45 -7.04 -3.56
N ILE A 206 11.74 -6.67 -3.55
CA ILE A 206 12.32 -5.81 -2.51
C ILE A 206 12.76 -4.50 -3.16
N VAL A 207 12.28 -3.38 -2.63
CA VAL A 207 12.74 -2.04 -3.03
C VAL A 207 13.81 -1.59 -2.03
N SER A 208 15.07 -1.61 -2.46
CA SER A 208 16.27 -1.24 -1.68
C SER A 208 17.01 -0.08 -2.33
N ASN A 209 17.78 0.68 -1.52
CA ASN A 209 18.71 1.70 -2.01
C ASN A 209 19.99 1.14 -2.64
#